data_AF-A0A6V7JQU2-F1
#
_entry.id   AF-A0A6V7JQU2-F1
#
_cell.length_a   1.000
_cell.length_b   1.000
_cell.length_c   1.000
_cell.angle_alpha   90.00
_cell.angle_beta   90.00
_cell.angle_gamma   90.00
#
_symmetry.space_group_name_H-M   'P 1'
#
loop_
_entity.id
_entity.type
_entity.pdbx_description
1 polymer ?
#
loop_
_entity_poly.entity_id
_entity_poly.type
_entity_poly.pdbx_seq_one_letter_code
_entity_poly.pdbx_strand_id
1 'polypeptide(L)' 'ALYRAHKKLLTPIINSTAVVNRYAELFNHHARILIKKLEDKVGIGEFNMHEQIGYCIGDVAF' A
#
# COMPACT_ATOMS: atom_id res chain seq x y z
N ALA A 1 -3.87 30.17 4.74
CA ALA A 1 -5.22 29.82 5.22
C ALA A 1 -5.73 28.50 4.60
N LEU A 2 -5.67 28.35 3.27
CA LEU A 2 -6.21 27.20 2.52
C LEU A 2 -5.67 25.81 2.96
N TYR A 3 -4.34 25.65 3.08
CA TYR A 3 -3.73 24.39 3.52
C TYR A 3 -4.27 23.90 4.88
N ARG A 4 -4.40 24.81 5.84
CA ARG A 4 -4.89 24.47 7.19
C ARG A 4 -6.36 24.04 7.15
N ALA A 5 -7.18 24.68 6.30
CA ALA A 5 -8.57 24.32 6.11
C ALA A 5 -8.73 22.93 5.49
N HIS A 6 -7.98 22.64 4.41
CA HIS A 6 -7.99 21.31 3.79
C HIS A 6 -7.47 20.22 4.72
N LYS A 7 -6.37 20.47 5.44
CA LYS A 7 -5.83 19.52 6.41
C LYS A 7 -6.85 19.20 7.51
N LYS A 8 -7.51 20.23 8.06
CA LYS A 8 -8.55 20.05 9.09
C LYS A 8 -9.71 19.17 8.62
N LEU A 9 -10.04 19.23 7.33
CA LEU A 9 -11.10 18.40 6.73
C LEU A 9 -10.62 16.97 6.43
N LEU A 10 -9.42 16.81 5.86
CA LEU A 10 -8.90 15.52 5.41
C LEU A 10 -8.40 14.63 6.55
N THR A 11 -7.77 15.21 7.58
CA THR A 11 -7.19 14.45 8.70
C THR A 11 -8.19 13.51 9.40
N PRO A 12 -9.40 13.94 9.79
CA PRO A 12 -10.36 13.02 10.44
C PRO A 12 -10.87 11.93 9.49
N ILE A 13 -10.92 12.19 8.17
CA ILE A 13 -11.34 11.20 7.17
C ILE A 13 -10.27 10.12 7.05
N ILE A 14 -9.01 10.51 6.83
CA ILE A 14 -7.88 9.61 6.61
C ILE A 14 -7.55 8.82 7.88
N ASN A 15 -7.63 9.45 9.05
CA ASN A 15 -7.30 8.82 10.33
C ASN A 15 -8.50 8.13 10.99
N SER A 16 -9.67 8.07 10.33
CA SER A 16 -10.80 7.35 10.89
C SER A 16 -10.48 5.84 10.93
N THR A 17 -10.78 5.20 12.06
CA THR A 17 -10.50 3.77 12.24
C THR A 17 -11.12 2.91 11.13
N ALA A 18 -12.30 3.27 10.63
CA ALA A 18 -12.97 2.59 9.53
C ALA A 18 -12.15 2.66 8.22
N VAL A 19 -11.61 3.83 7.88
CA VAL A 19 -10.78 4.03 6.69
C VAL A 19 -9.43 3.33 6.84
N VAL A 20 -8.80 3.44 8.01
CA VAL A 20 -7.53 2.75 8.30
C VAL A 20 -7.68 1.22 8.20
N ASN A 21 -8.75 0.65 8.75
CA ASN A 21 -9.02 -0.79 8.65
C ASN A 21 -9.21 -1.22 7.20
N ARG A 22 -9.96 -0.44 6.41
CA ARG A 22 -10.16 -0.73 4.99
C ARG A 22 -8.86 -0.64 4.18
N TYR A 23 -7.99 0.33 4.49
CA TYR A 23 -6.66 0.38 3.88
C TYR A 23 -5.81 -0.82 4.30
N ALA A 24 -5.87 -1.25 5.57
CA ALA A 24 -5.15 -2.44 6.02
C ALA A 24 -5.60 -3.70 5.27
N GLU A 25 -6.89 -3.87 5.00
CA GLU A 25 -7.42 -4.97 4.18
C GLU A 25 -6.87 -4.92 2.75
N LEU A 26 -6.87 -3.74 2.13
CA LEU A 26 -6.34 -3.52 0.78
C LEU A 26 -4.83 -3.82 0.72
N PHE A 27 -4.05 -3.27 1.65
CA PHE A 27 -2.61 -3.54 1.77
C PHE A 27 -2.34 -5.03 1.92
N ASN A 28 -3.08 -5.72 2.81
CA ASN A 28 -2.93 -7.15 3.02
C ASN A 28 -3.29 -7.97 1.78
N HIS A 29 -4.27 -7.53 0.99
CA HIS A 29 -4.62 -8.17 -0.27
C HIS A 29 -3.47 -8.10 -1.28
N HIS A 30 -2.94 -6.91 -1.56
CA HIS A 30 -1.84 -6.73 -2.51
C HIS A 30 -0.52 -7.34 -2.00
N ALA A 31 -0.27 -7.30 -0.69
CA ALA A 31 0.88 -7.98 -0.08
C ALA A 31 0.83 -9.50 -0.32
N ARG A 32 -0.34 -10.14 -0.21
CA ARG A 32 -0.47 -11.58 -0.54
C ARG A 32 -0.21 -11.87 -2.01
N ILE A 33 -0.65 -11.00 -2.92
CA ILE A 33 -0.35 -11.10 -4.35
C ILE A 33 1.16 -10.97 -4.60
N LEU A 34 1.81 -10.00 -3.95
CA LEU A 34 3.25 -9.81 -4.04
C LEU A 34 4.00 -11.05 -3.53
N ILE A 35 3.65 -11.58 -2.36
CA ILE A 35 4.27 -12.79 -1.80
C ILE A 35 4.18 -13.94 -2.81
N LYS A 36 3.00 -14.16 -3.41
CA LYS A 36 2.82 -15.20 -4.43
C LYS A 36 3.74 -15.00 -5.66
N LYS A 37 3.97 -13.75 -6.09
CA LYS A 37 4.94 -13.46 -7.17
C LYS A 37 6.40 -13.68 -6.74
N LEU A 38 6.69 -13.53 -5.45
CA LEU A 38 8.03 -13.76 -4.89
C LEU A 38 8.33 -15.24 -4.66
N GLU A 39 7.33 -16.12 -4.64
CA GLU A 39 7.54 -17.58 -4.60
C GLU A 39 8.41 -18.04 -5.79
N ASP A 40 8.20 -17.46 -6.97
CA ASP A 40 9.02 -17.72 -8.18
C ASP A 40 10.47 -17.21 -8.05
N LYS A 41 10.76 -16.43 -7.00
CA LYS A 41 12.09 -15.85 -6.74
C LYS A 41 12.85 -16.60 -5.65
N VAL A 42 12.28 -17.66 -5.09
CA VAL A 42 12.98 -18.50 -4.10
C VAL A 42 14.05 -19.34 -4.78
N GLY A 43 15.28 -19.30 -4.26
CA GLY A 43 16.39 -20.16 -4.72
C GLY A 43 17.16 -19.67 -5.96
N ILE A 44 16.71 -18.60 -6.62
CA ILE A 44 17.41 -18.01 -7.78
C ILE A 44 18.51 -16.99 -7.40
N GLY A 45 18.73 -16.75 -6.11
CA GLY A 45 19.75 -15.82 -5.61
C GLY A 45 19.21 -14.40 -5.45
N GLU A 46 20.09 -13.40 -5.60
CA GLU A 46 19.75 -12.00 -5.40
C GLU A 46 18.90 -11.45 -6.55
N PHE A 47 17.91 -10.61 -6.22
CA PHE A 47 17.06 -9.95 -7.21
C PHE A 47 16.60 -8.57 -6.72
N ASN A 48 16.13 -7.73 -7.64
CA ASN A 48 15.70 -6.37 -7.33
C ASN A 48 14.25 -6.34 -6.82
N MET A 49 14.07 -5.89 -5.57
CA MET A 49 12.75 -5.72 -4.95
C MET A 49 12.03 -4.43 -5.36
N HIS A 50 12.75 -3.42 -5.87
CA HIS A 50 12.17 -2.11 -6.17
C HIS A 50 11.03 -2.21 -7.20
N GLU A 51 11.23 -3.00 -8.26
CA GLU A 51 10.20 -3.23 -9.27
C GLU A 51 8.98 -3.97 -8.69
N GLN A 52 9.22 -4.98 -7.85
CA GLN A 52 8.17 -5.80 -7.27
C GLN A 52 7.29 -5.01 -6.28
N ILE A 53 7.92 -4.15 -5.47
CA ILE A 53 7.24 -3.26 -4.53
C ILE A 53 6.51 -2.15 -5.29
N GLY A 54 7.11 -1.60 -6.35
CA GLY A 54 6.52 -0.53 -7.15
C GLY A 54 5.14 -0.88 -7.70
N TYR A 55 4.97 -2.09 -8.25
CA TYR A 55 3.66 -2.55 -8.72
C TYR A 55 2.66 -2.71 -7.57
N CYS A 56 3.09 -3.27 -6.43
CA CYS A 56 2.23 -3.44 -5.25
C CYS A 56 1.74 -2.09 -4.69
N ILE A 57 2.60 -1.06 -4.67
CA ILE A 57 2.23 0.28 -4.22
C ILE A 57 1.31 0.96 -5.24
N GLY A 58 1.59 0.80 -6.53
CA GLY A 58 0.76 1.34 -7.61
C GLY A 58 -0.69 0.90 -7.50
N ASP A 59 -0.93 -0.41 -7.30
CA ASP A 59 -2.27 -0.99 -7.18
C ASP A 59 -3.03 -0.54 -5.92
N VAL A 60 -2.32 -0.06 -4.89
CA VAL A 60 -2.96 0.46 -3.68
C VAL A 60 -3.28 1.95 -3.80
N ALA A 61 -2.43 2.71 -4.51
CA ALA A 61 -2.56 4.15 -4.62
C ALA A 61 -3.60 4.60 -5.67
N PHE A 62 -3.90 3.76 -6.67
CA PHE A 62 -4.75 4.09 -7.83
C PHE A 62 -5.78 2.99 -8.12
#